data_AF-A0A3Q2W166-F1
#
_entry.id   AF-A0A3Q2W166-F1
#
_cell.length_a   1.000
_cell.length_b   1.000
_cell.length_c   1.000
_cell.angle_alpha   90.00
_cell.angle_beta   90.00
_cell.angle_gamma   90.00
#
_symmetry.space_group_name_H-M   'P 1'
#
loop_
_entity.id
_entity.type
_entity.pdbx_description
1 polymer ?
#
loop_
_entity_poly.entity_id
_entity_poly.type
_entity_poly.pdbx_seq_one_letter_code
_entity_poly.pdbx_strand_id
1 'polypeptide(L)'
;QSLRRILLGGNFRVFDYEWRKAVFHFREPNSEFAYALKADGGGARAIQMVVQARIIKHLLFTLTEVGRREQDRALAAALSDSLWLAGQEASATVTLVTEDYCITSHLDNKLDTFTERLQLFTFSEKDAITNFILDHIQCFQEEGSHGVILFLYSLICSRTIEALLNLLLTGRASPHLFNGMRHFGQDGLPLQRPLQGVLSRSDVGYLRWSREEMERGALPQLQVGSMLKTPRFPVWVCSINSSCSVLFSATRSLLSDWRAEHLFQLYYYCGQSSQDTHSHHCEASSRDGGDPEKRFPSLEMTIRTKWDGAVIAWNGTSPFY
;
A
#
# COMPACT_ATOMS: atom_id res chain seq x y z
N GLN A 1 -18.19 -16.70 9.22
CA GLN A 1 -19.11 -15.76 9.92
C GLN A 1 -18.37 -14.61 10.61
N SER A 2 -17.27 -14.83 11.33
CA SER A 2 -16.52 -13.75 12.03
C SER A 2 -15.88 -12.70 11.10
N LEU A 3 -15.39 -13.10 9.92
CA LEU A 3 -14.65 -12.25 8.99
C LEU A 3 -15.44 -11.02 8.45
N ARG A 4 -16.70 -11.18 8.06
CA ARG A 4 -17.54 -10.05 7.59
C ARG A 4 -17.83 -9.05 8.70
N ARG A 5 -18.12 -9.54 9.91
CA ARG A 5 -18.32 -8.69 11.08
C ARG A 5 -17.07 -7.87 11.41
N ILE A 6 -15.89 -8.47 11.22
CA ILE A 6 -14.59 -7.82 11.42
C ILE A 6 -14.37 -6.69 10.40
N LEU A 7 -14.60 -6.97 9.11
CA LEU A 7 -14.28 -6.02 8.05
C LEU A 7 -15.33 -4.92 7.84
N LEU A 8 -16.60 -5.26 7.99
CA LEU A 8 -17.70 -4.40 7.56
C LEU A 8 -18.55 -3.91 8.72
N GLY A 9 -18.22 -4.27 9.97
CA GLY A 9 -18.93 -3.84 11.17
C GLY A 9 -20.31 -4.47 11.35
N GLY A 10 -20.64 -5.53 10.61
CA GLY A 10 -21.90 -6.26 10.74
C GLY A 10 -22.06 -7.37 9.69
N ASN A 11 -23.04 -8.26 9.90
CA ASN A 11 -23.29 -9.40 9.02
C ASN A 11 -24.12 -9.05 7.77
N PHE A 12 -24.77 -7.88 7.77
CA PHE A 12 -25.64 -7.41 6.68
C PHE A 12 -24.95 -6.45 5.70
N ARG A 13 -23.73 -6.02 6.03
CA ARG A 13 -22.93 -5.13 5.18
C ARG A 13 -22.08 -5.98 4.24
N VAL A 14 -21.99 -5.52 3.00
CA VAL A 14 -21.20 -6.16 1.95
C VAL A 14 -20.30 -5.10 1.34
N PHE A 15 -19.15 -5.52 0.80
CA PHE A 15 -18.32 -4.68 -0.04
C PHE A 15 -19.15 -3.99 -1.13
N ASP A 16 -18.87 -2.71 -1.34
CA ASP A 16 -19.47 -1.92 -2.40
C ASP A 16 -18.98 -2.39 -3.78
N TYR A 17 -19.52 -1.77 -4.82
CA TYR A 17 -19.21 -2.12 -6.20
C TYR A 17 -17.72 -1.95 -6.55
N GLU A 18 -17.10 -0.85 -6.11
CA GLU A 18 -15.68 -0.56 -6.38
C GLU A 18 -14.77 -1.62 -5.75
N TRP A 19 -15.04 -2.02 -4.52
CA TRP A 19 -14.30 -3.11 -3.86
C TRP A 19 -14.47 -4.46 -4.56
N ARG A 20 -15.68 -4.79 -5.02
CA ARG A 20 -15.93 -6.05 -5.73
C ARG A 20 -15.25 -6.08 -7.09
N LYS A 21 -15.17 -4.95 -7.78
CA LYS A 21 -14.47 -4.86 -9.08
C LYS A 21 -12.95 -4.88 -8.92
N ALA A 22 -12.42 -4.49 -7.76
CA ALA A 22 -10.99 -4.31 -7.54
C ALA A 22 -10.17 -5.62 -7.64
N VAL A 23 -9.17 -5.59 -8.52
CA VAL A 23 -8.22 -6.68 -8.82
C VAL A 23 -6.81 -6.11 -8.99
N PHE A 24 -5.79 -6.96 -9.03
CA PHE A 24 -4.41 -6.56 -9.32
C PHE A 24 -4.10 -6.64 -10.82
N HIS A 25 -4.79 -5.82 -11.61
CA HIS A 25 -4.65 -5.84 -13.06
C HIS A 25 -3.50 -4.94 -13.52
N PHE A 26 -2.52 -5.49 -14.22
CA PHE A 26 -1.40 -4.73 -14.79
C PHE A 26 -1.81 -3.90 -16.01
N ARG A 27 -0.98 -2.90 -16.33
CA ARG A 27 -0.94 -2.29 -17.67
C ARG A 27 -0.36 -3.26 -18.70
N GLU A 28 -0.43 -2.86 -19.97
CA GLU A 28 -0.02 -3.70 -21.09
C GLU A 28 1.44 -4.19 -20.93
N PRO A 29 1.71 -5.49 -21.09
CA PRO A 29 3.07 -6.03 -21.03
C PRO A 29 3.98 -5.38 -22.08
N ASN A 30 5.27 -5.27 -21.79
CA ASN A 30 6.27 -4.66 -22.67
C ASN A 30 5.97 -3.19 -23.07
N SER A 31 5.08 -2.51 -22.34
CA SER A 31 4.87 -1.07 -22.43
C SER A 31 5.73 -0.31 -21.41
N GLU A 32 5.86 1.00 -21.58
CA GLU A 32 6.59 1.89 -20.65
C GLU A 32 6.15 1.71 -19.18
N PHE A 33 4.87 1.43 -18.94
CA PHE A 33 4.30 1.26 -17.61
C PHE A 33 3.94 -0.19 -17.29
N ALA A 34 4.58 -1.17 -17.92
CA ALA A 34 4.28 -2.59 -17.72
C ALA A 34 4.46 -3.06 -16.26
N TYR A 35 5.23 -2.35 -15.44
CA TYR A 35 5.38 -2.62 -14.01
C TYR A 35 4.21 -2.11 -13.14
N ALA A 36 3.21 -1.44 -13.74
CA ALA A 36 2.20 -0.70 -13.02
C ALA A 36 0.81 -1.36 -13.04
N LEU A 37 0.15 -1.38 -11.88
CA LEU A 37 -1.22 -1.84 -11.68
C LEU A 37 -2.23 -0.74 -11.98
N LYS A 38 -3.21 -0.99 -12.84
CA LYS A 38 -4.37 -0.11 -12.98
C LYS A 38 -5.14 -0.09 -11.66
N ALA A 39 -5.25 1.10 -11.06
CA ALA A 39 -5.99 1.30 -9.84
C ALA A 39 -7.01 2.42 -10.08
N ASP A 40 -8.25 2.02 -10.29
CA ASP A 40 -9.38 2.95 -10.36
C ASP A 40 -9.56 3.66 -9.00
N GLY A 41 -10.34 4.73 -8.98
CA GLY A 41 -10.73 5.39 -7.73
C GLY A 41 -11.46 4.42 -6.78
N GLY A 42 -11.47 4.71 -5.47
CA GLY A 42 -12.25 3.94 -4.50
C GLY A 42 -11.44 3.38 -3.34
N GLY A 43 -12.13 2.67 -2.44
CA GLY A 43 -11.56 2.24 -1.15
C GLY A 43 -10.46 1.19 -1.24
N ALA A 44 -10.42 0.39 -2.32
CA ALA A 44 -9.43 -0.66 -2.54
C ALA A 44 -8.04 -0.13 -2.97
N ARG A 45 -7.97 1.12 -3.47
CA ARG A 45 -6.76 1.73 -4.03
C ARG A 45 -5.59 1.73 -3.06
N ALA A 46 -5.85 1.93 -1.76
CA ALA A 46 -4.80 1.88 -0.74
C ALA A 46 -4.05 0.55 -0.73
N ILE A 47 -4.78 -0.58 -0.82
CA ILE A 47 -4.18 -1.91 -0.87
C ILE A 47 -3.41 -2.10 -2.17
N GLN A 48 -3.99 -1.69 -3.31
CA GLN A 48 -3.34 -1.78 -4.60
C GLN A 48 -2.03 -0.98 -4.64
N MET A 49 -1.96 0.20 -4.03
CA MET A 49 -0.72 1.01 -4.00
C MET A 49 0.35 0.41 -3.10
N VAL A 50 -0.02 -0.24 -1.99
CA VAL A 50 0.93 -1.00 -1.16
C VAL A 50 1.51 -2.17 -1.95
N VAL A 51 0.66 -2.91 -2.67
CA VAL A 51 1.11 -4.01 -3.54
C VAL A 51 1.94 -3.48 -4.71
N GLN A 52 1.55 -2.37 -5.33
CA GLN A 52 2.29 -1.70 -6.40
C GLN A 52 3.72 -1.33 -5.97
N ALA A 53 3.89 -0.78 -4.75
CA ALA A 53 5.20 -0.48 -4.22
C ALA A 53 6.06 -1.75 -4.03
N ARG A 54 5.44 -2.87 -3.62
CA ARG A 54 6.14 -4.16 -3.53
C ARG A 54 6.48 -4.74 -4.90
N ILE A 55 5.60 -4.61 -5.91
CA ILE A 55 5.90 -4.99 -7.29
C ILE A 55 7.09 -4.20 -7.82
N ILE A 56 7.08 -2.87 -7.64
CA ILE A 56 8.21 -2.01 -8.00
C ILE A 56 9.48 -2.44 -7.27
N LYS A 57 9.42 -2.81 -5.98
CA LYS A 57 10.58 -3.36 -5.26
C LYS A 57 11.20 -4.57 -6.00
N HIS A 58 10.37 -5.51 -6.46
CA HIS A 58 10.85 -6.71 -7.15
C HIS A 58 11.36 -6.42 -8.57
N LEU A 59 10.81 -5.42 -9.25
CA LEU A 59 11.16 -5.06 -10.62
C LEU A 59 12.12 -3.88 -10.74
N LEU A 60 12.53 -3.24 -9.62
CA LEU A 60 13.13 -1.91 -9.57
C LEU A 60 14.33 -1.72 -10.52
N PHE A 61 15.11 -2.78 -10.72
CA PHE A 61 16.33 -2.77 -11.52
C PHE A 61 16.18 -3.49 -12.88
N THR A 62 14.95 -3.89 -13.24
CA THR A 62 14.58 -4.56 -14.49
C THR A 62 13.30 -3.97 -15.09
N LEU A 63 13.02 -2.68 -14.82
CA LEU A 63 11.77 -2.01 -15.24
C LEU A 63 11.64 -1.86 -16.77
N THR A 64 12.73 -2.01 -17.53
CA THR A 64 12.79 -1.74 -18.98
C THR A 64 12.21 -2.86 -19.86
N GLU A 65 12.09 -4.09 -19.34
CA GLU A 65 11.65 -5.27 -20.11
C GLU A 65 10.69 -6.12 -19.27
N VAL A 66 9.54 -5.55 -18.92
CA VAL A 66 8.54 -6.24 -18.09
C VAL A 66 7.48 -6.90 -18.98
N GLY A 67 7.69 -8.19 -19.27
CA GLY A 67 6.72 -9.02 -19.97
C GLY A 67 5.64 -9.59 -19.03
N ARG A 68 4.70 -10.36 -19.59
CA ARG A 68 3.59 -10.95 -18.82
C ARG A 68 4.10 -11.89 -17.72
N ARG A 69 5.15 -12.66 -18.02
CA ARG A 69 5.77 -13.59 -17.07
C ARG A 69 6.39 -12.85 -15.89
N GLU A 70 7.03 -11.72 -16.14
CA GLU A 70 7.66 -10.88 -15.13
C GLU A 70 6.61 -10.19 -14.26
N GLN A 71 5.49 -9.73 -14.85
CA GLN A 71 4.33 -9.21 -14.12
C GLN A 71 3.75 -10.24 -13.14
N ASP A 72 3.45 -11.44 -13.63
CA ASP A 72 2.83 -12.50 -12.81
C ASP A 72 3.75 -12.93 -11.67
N ARG A 73 5.05 -13.08 -11.95
CA ARG A 73 6.08 -13.38 -10.94
C ARG A 73 6.21 -12.26 -9.90
N ALA A 74 6.24 -11.00 -10.34
CA ALA A 74 6.38 -9.86 -9.44
C ALA A 74 5.15 -9.70 -8.54
N LEU A 75 3.95 -9.92 -9.08
CA LEU A 75 2.72 -9.92 -8.28
C LEU A 75 2.70 -11.07 -7.28
N ALA A 76 3.00 -12.30 -7.70
CA ALA A 76 3.05 -13.45 -6.80
C ALA A 76 4.05 -13.23 -5.65
N ALA A 77 5.24 -12.72 -5.96
CA ALA A 77 6.25 -12.36 -4.96
C ALA A 77 5.76 -11.24 -4.02
N ALA A 78 5.16 -10.18 -4.57
CA ALA A 78 4.65 -9.06 -3.77
C ALA A 78 3.52 -9.49 -2.80
N LEU A 79 2.59 -10.33 -3.27
CA LEU A 79 1.52 -10.87 -2.43
C LEU A 79 2.10 -11.83 -1.38
N SER A 80 2.98 -12.75 -1.76
CA SER A 80 3.62 -13.71 -0.84
C SER A 80 4.44 -13.00 0.25
N ASP A 81 5.28 -12.02 -0.11
CA ASP A 81 6.02 -11.18 0.84
C ASP A 81 5.09 -10.53 1.87
N SER A 82 3.95 -10.03 1.40
CA SER A 82 2.96 -9.36 2.25
C SER A 82 2.32 -10.32 3.24
N LEU A 83 1.92 -11.51 2.78
CA LEU A 83 1.27 -12.54 3.60
C LEU A 83 2.26 -13.14 4.61
N TRP A 84 3.49 -13.42 4.18
CA TRP A 84 4.54 -13.93 5.04
C TRP A 84 4.85 -12.96 6.18
N LEU A 85 4.98 -11.67 5.88
CA LEU A 85 5.14 -10.63 6.91
C LEU A 85 3.91 -10.52 7.82
N ALA A 86 2.70 -10.74 7.29
CA ALA A 86 1.48 -10.70 8.10
C ALA A 86 1.41 -11.83 9.12
N GLY A 87 1.86 -13.04 8.75
CA GLY A 87 2.01 -14.16 9.66
C GLY A 87 3.38 -14.25 10.34
N GLN A 88 4.05 -13.10 10.50
CA GLN A 88 5.26 -12.95 11.32
C GLN A 88 6.41 -13.85 10.88
N GLU A 89 6.51 -14.10 9.58
CA GLU A 89 7.55 -14.93 8.96
C GLU A 89 7.57 -16.39 9.46
N ALA A 90 6.42 -16.89 9.95
CA ALA A 90 6.28 -18.25 10.44
C ALA A 90 5.29 -19.09 9.62
N SER A 91 4.15 -18.50 9.25
CA SER A 91 3.15 -19.15 8.39
C SER A 91 2.32 -18.09 7.66
N ALA A 92 1.57 -18.47 6.64
CA ALA A 92 0.57 -17.59 6.05
C ALA A 92 -0.58 -18.37 5.43
N THR A 93 -1.72 -17.71 5.28
CA THR A 93 -2.95 -18.27 4.72
C THR A 93 -3.32 -17.54 3.44
N VAL A 94 -3.55 -18.29 2.36
CA VAL A 94 -4.11 -17.79 1.10
C VAL A 94 -5.58 -18.20 1.03
N THR A 95 -6.46 -17.27 0.66
CA THR A 95 -7.88 -17.52 0.48
C THR A 95 -8.28 -17.45 -0.98
N LEU A 96 -8.94 -18.50 -1.49
CA LEU A 96 -9.48 -18.55 -2.86
C LEU A 96 -10.98 -18.88 -2.83
N VAL A 97 -11.71 -18.50 -3.88
CA VAL A 97 -13.11 -18.91 -4.09
C VAL A 97 -13.11 -20.25 -4.84
N THR A 98 -13.83 -21.23 -4.31
CA THR A 98 -14.00 -22.56 -4.94
C THR A 98 -15.43 -22.79 -5.38
N GLU A 99 -15.73 -23.81 -6.18
CA GLU A 99 -17.10 -24.12 -6.66
C GLU A 99 -18.05 -24.52 -5.54
N ASP A 100 -17.54 -25.17 -4.51
CA ASP A 100 -18.33 -25.71 -3.41
C ASP A 100 -18.61 -24.68 -2.32
N TYR A 101 -19.81 -24.74 -1.73
CA TYR A 101 -20.17 -23.94 -0.57
C TYR A 101 -19.51 -24.53 0.68
N CYS A 102 -18.53 -23.81 1.24
CA CYS A 102 -17.87 -24.21 2.49
C CYS A 102 -18.69 -23.88 3.73
N ILE A 103 -19.69 -22.99 3.62
CA ILE A 103 -20.54 -22.55 4.73
C ILE A 103 -22.01 -22.69 4.34
N THR A 104 -22.76 -23.52 5.06
CA THR A 104 -24.22 -23.58 4.95
C THR A 104 -24.83 -22.28 5.46
N SER A 105 -25.57 -21.59 4.58
CA SER A 105 -26.30 -20.35 4.91
C SER A 105 -27.25 -20.58 6.09
N HIS A 106 -27.05 -19.84 7.18
CA HIS A 106 -28.08 -19.65 8.20
C HIS A 106 -28.87 -18.37 7.86
N LEU A 107 -30.20 -18.43 8.04
CA LEU A 107 -31.24 -17.56 7.49
C LEU A 107 -31.08 -16.02 7.63
N ASP A 108 -30.10 -15.52 8.40
CA ASP A 108 -30.00 -14.10 8.76
C ASP A 108 -28.86 -13.32 8.08
N ASN A 109 -28.19 -13.88 7.07
CA ASN A 109 -27.09 -13.20 6.37
C ASN A 109 -27.44 -12.82 4.94
N LYS A 110 -27.14 -11.57 4.54
CA LYS A 110 -27.18 -11.18 3.13
C LYS A 110 -26.07 -11.92 2.38
N LEU A 111 -26.45 -12.83 1.49
CA LEU A 111 -25.52 -13.58 0.66
C LEU A 111 -24.78 -12.62 -0.28
N ASP A 112 -23.45 -12.68 -0.29
CA ASP A 112 -22.63 -12.03 -1.33
C ASP A 112 -22.07 -13.02 -2.34
N THR A 113 -22.45 -14.30 -2.21
CA THR A 113 -22.20 -15.42 -3.13
C THR A 113 -20.73 -15.81 -3.29
N PHE A 114 -19.79 -15.08 -2.69
CA PHE A 114 -18.37 -15.39 -2.78
C PHE A 114 -17.76 -15.76 -1.41
N THR A 115 -18.15 -15.10 -0.32
CA THR A 115 -17.54 -15.36 1.01
C THR A 115 -17.89 -16.76 1.52
N GLU A 116 -19.07 -17.29 1.18
CA GLU A 116 -19.53 -18.62 1.56
C GLU A 116 -18.75 -19.76 0.88
N ARG A 117 -17.99 -19.43 -0.17
CA ARG A 117 -17.21 -20.34 -1.02
C ARG A 117 -15.69 -20.19 -0.82
N LEU A 118 -15.27 -19.44 0.21
CA LEU A 118 -13.86 -19.22 0.52
C LEU A 118 -13.23 -20.47 1.14
N GLN A 119 -12.17 -20.96 0.51
CA GLN A 119 -11.28 -21.98 1.05
C GLN A 119 -9.97 -21.34 1.52
N LEU A 120 -9.45 -21.84 2.65
CA LEU A 120 -8.22 -21.36 3.28
C LEU A 120 -7.10 -22.39 3.03
N PHE A 121 -5.97 -21.92 2.53
CA PHE A 121 -4.76 -22.71 2.31
C PHE A 121 -3.63 -22.15 3.16
N THR A 122 -3.19 -22.90 4.15
CA THR A 122 -2.14 -22.46 5.08
C THR A 122 -0.81 -23.10 4.73
N PHE A 123 0.25 -22.28 4.74
CA PHE A 123 1.60 -22.68 4.38
C PHE A 123 2.58 -22.29 5.49
N SER A 124 3.61 -23.11 5.68
CA SER A 124 4.75 -22.85 6.58
C SER A 124 6.02 -22.47 5.84
N GLU A 125 5.97 -22.36 4.52
CA GLU A 125 7.11 -22.01 3.67
C GLU A 125 6.71 -20.93 2.65
N LYS A 126 7.53 -19.87 2.59
CA LYS A 126 7.27 -18.72 1.71
C LYS A 126 7.30 -19.06 0.22
N ASP A 127 8.19 -19.95 -0.19
CA ASP A 127 8.31 -20.36 -1.59
C ASP A 127 7.08 -21.15 -2.04
N ALA A 128 6.51 -21.99 -1.15
CA ALA A 128 5.26 -22.70 -1.40
C ALA A 128 4.08 -21.72 -1.62
N ILE A 129 3.99 -20.65 -0.82
CA ILE A 129 2.98 -19.58 -1.02
C ILE A 129 3.17 -18.92 -2.39
N THR A 130 4.41 -18.63 -2.76
CA THR A 130 4.73 -17.93 -4.01
C THR A 130 4.33 -18.77 -5.23
N ASN A 131 4.69 -20.06 -5.22
CA ASN A 131 4.30 -21.00 -6.28
C ASN A 131 2.78 -21.17 -6.31
N PHE A 132 2.13 -21.35 -5.16
CA PHE A 132 0.67 -21.48 -5.09
C PHE A 132 -0.06 -20.25 -5.65
N ILE A 133 0.37 -19.03 -5.29
CA ILE A 133 -0.22 -17.80 -5.84
C ILE A 133 0.04 -17.69 -7.34
N LEU A 134 1.23 -18.08 -7.82
CA LEU A 134 1.57 -18.04 -9.23
C LEU A 134 0.70 -19.02 -10.05
N ASP A 135 0.46 -20.23 -9.53
CA ASP A 135 -0.43 -21.23 -10.16
C ASP A 135 -1.89 -20.76 -10.20
N HIS A 136 -2.31 -19.89 -9.29
CA HIS A 136 -3.67 -19.35 -9.17
C HIS A 136 -3.73 -17.84 -9.46
N ILE A 137 -2.81 -17.31 -10.26
CA ILE A 137 -2.65 -15.85 -10.42
C ILE A 137 -3.91 -15.16 -10.98
N GLN A 138 -4.68 -15.90 -11.79
CA GLN A 138 -5.95 -15.43 -12.37
C GLN A 138 -6.97 -15.04 -11.31
N CYS A 139 -7.02 -15.73 -10.16
CA CYS A 139 -7.89 -15.39 -9.04
C CYS A 139 -7.60 -14.00 -8.44
N PHE A 140 -6.45 -13.41 -8.74
CA PHE A 140 -6.04 -12.09 -8.25
C PHE A 140 -6.10 -10.99 -9.32
N GLN A 141 -6.11 -11.37 -10.61
CA GLN A 141 -5.99 -10.44 -11.74
C GLN A 141 -7.26 -10.34 -12.59
N GLU A 142 -8.07 -11.39 -12.68
CA GLU A 142 -9.22 -11.43 -13.60
C GLU A 142 -10.41 -10.63 -13.09
N GLU A 143 -11.10 -9.93 -13.98
CA GLU A 143 -12.29 -9.17 -13.64
C GLU A 143 -13.37 -10.10 -13.05
N GLY A 144 -13.97 -9.69 -11.93
CA GLY A 144 -14.95 -10.51 -11.21
C GLY A 144 -14.36 -11.52 -10.22
N SER A 145 -13.04 -11.73 -10.19
CA SER A 145 -12.38 -12.62 -9.22
C SER A 145 -12.37 -12.10 -7.78
N HIS A 146 -12.60 -10.79 -7.59
CA HIS A 146 -12.50 -10.11 -6.30
C HIS A 146 -11.08 -10.19 -5.69
N GLY A 147 -10.04 -10.19 -6.53
CA GLY A 147 -8.64 -10.41 -6.14
C GLY A 147 -8.14 -9.57 -4.96
N VAL A 148 -8.53 -8.29 -4.87
CA VAL A 148 -8.11 -7.43 -3.73
C VAL A 148 -8.81 -7.86 -2.43
N ILE A 149 -10.08 -8.27 -2.49
CA ILE A 149 -10.82 -8.79 -1.35
C ILE A 149 -10.22 -10.14 -0.89
N LEU A 150 -9.90 -11.03 -1.84
CA LEU A 150 -9.24 -12.30 -1.53
C LEU A 150 -7.88 -12.08 -0.85
N PHE A 151 -7.10 -11.14 -1.35
CA PHE A 151 -5.84 -10.80 -0.70
C PHE A 151 -6.04 -10.19 0.71
N LEU A 152 -7.07 -9.35 0.90
CA LEU A 152 -7.41 -8.80 2.21
C LEU A 152 -7.80 -9.91 3.21
N TYR A 153 -8.62 -10.87 2.78
CA TYR A 153 -8.96 -12.02 3.61
C TYR A 153 -7.73 -12.89 3.92
N SER A 154 -6.88 -13.12 2.93
CA SER A 154 -5.60 -13.82 3.10
C SER A 154 -4.72 -13.13 4.16
N LEU A 155 -4.60 -11.80 4.13
CA LEU A 155 -3.84 -11.03 5.12
C LEU A 155 -4.42 -11.18 6.53
N ILE A 156 -5.74 -11.12 6.66
CA ILE A 156 -6.45 -11.25 7.93
C ILE A 156 -6.28 -12.66 8.48
N CYS A 157 -6.43 -13.70 7.66
CA CYS A 157 -6.25 -15.09 8.06
C CYS A 157 -4.78 -15.48 8.29
N SER A 158 -3.83 -14.79 7.67
CA SER A 158 -2.40 -14.94 7.95
C SER A 158 -2.03 -14.31 9.28
N ARG A 159 -2.75 -13.26 9.70
CA ARG A 159 -2.62 -12.68 11.03
C ARG A 159 -3.36 -13.58 12.03
N THR A 160 -2.73 -13.89 13.17
CA THR A 160 -3.34 -14.82 14.14
C THR A 160 -4.70 -14.28 14.64
N ILE A 161 -5.65 -15.18 14.92
CA ILE A 161 -6.97 -14.81 15.45
C ILE A 161 -6.82 -14.00 16.73
N GLU A 162 -5.80 -14.28 17.55
CA GLU A 162 -5.49 -13.56 18.78
C GLU A 162 -5.14 -12.08 18.52
N ALA A 163 -4.40 -11.78 17.45
CA ALA A 163 -4.07 -10.40 17.08
C ALA A 163 -5.31 -9.64 16.57
N LEU A 164 -6.20 -10.33 15.85
CA LEU A 164 -7.49 -9.76 15.45
C LEU A 164 -8.43 -9.58 16.64
N LEU A 165 -8.49 -10.55 17.56
CA LEU A 165 -9.26 -10.44 18.80
C LEU A 165 -8.75 -9.27 19.63
N ASN A 166 -7.43 -9.10 19.74
CA ASN A 166 -6.86 -7.93 20.41
C ASN A 166 -7.28 -6.63 19.72
N LEU A 167 -7.21 -6.55 18.39
CA LEU A 167 -7.72 -5.39 17.64
C LEU A 167 -9.20 -5.11 17.93
N LEU A 168 -10.06 -6.14 17.94
CA LEU A 168 -11.50 -5.99 18.14
C LEU A 168 -11.87 -5.65 19.58
N LEU A 169 -11.25 -6.33 20.54
CA LEU A 169 -11.54 -6.18 21.97
C LEU A 169 -10.98 -4.86 22.51
N THR A 170 -9.85 -4.40 21.98
CA THR A 170 -9.17 -3.20 22.48
C THR A 170 -9.31 -1.99 21.56
N GLY A 171 -9.75 -2.18 20.32
CA GLY A 171 -9.74 -1.16 19.26
C GLY A 171 -8.32 -0.81 18.76
N ARG A 172 -7.29 -1.57 19.14
CA ARG A 172 -5.89 -1.21 18.88
C ARG A 172 -5.23 -2.20 17.92
N ALA A 173 -5.08 -1.79 16.67
CA ALA A 173 -3.95 -2.19 15.83
C ALA A 173 -2.93 -1.07 16.00
N SER A 174 -1.65 -1.35 16.17
CA SER A 174 -0.70 -0.27 16.41
C SER A 174 -0.72 0.72 15.23
N PRO A 175 -1.23 1.95 15.41
CA PRO A 175 -1.27 2.96 14.35
C PRO A 175 0.03 3.78 14.30
N HIS A 176 1.02 3.40 15.11
CA HIS A 176 2.18 4.22 15.37
C HIS A 176 3.27 3.98 14.34
N LEU A 177 3.56 5.01 13.55
CA LEU A 177 4.56 4.95 12.48
C LEU A 177 5.96 5.42 12.92
N PHE A 178 6.12 5.81 14.20
CA PHE A 178 7.42 6.21 14.76
C PHE A 178 8.31 5.00 15.09
N ASN A 179 9.58 5.23 15.42
CA ASN A 179 10.54 4.16 15.72
C ASN A 179 10.39 3.61 17.14
N GLY A 180 10.51 2.29 17.30
CA GLY A 180 10.72 1.65 18.60
C GLY A 180 9.56 1.84 19.57
N MET A 181 9.87 1.88 20.87
CA MET A 181 8.91 2.11 21.94
C MET A 181 8.94 3.57 22.39
N ARG A 182 7.77 4.19 22.55
CA ARG A 182 7.63 5.52 23.12
C ARG A 182 7.06 5.40 24.54
N HIS A 183 7.86 5.82 25.51
CA HIS A 183 7.51 5.77 26.93
C HIS A 183 6.92 7.07 27.46
N PHE A 184 7.11 8.18 26.75
CA PHE A 184 6.68 9.52 27.16
C PHE A 184 5.72 10.13 26.15
N GLY A 185 4.73 10.86 26.64
CA GLY A 185 3.80 11.65 25.84
C GLY A 185 4.48 12.88 25.25
N GLN A 186 3.74 13.60 24.41
CA GLN A 186 4.24 14.85 23.82
C GLN A 186 4.39 15.97 24.86
N ASP A 187 3.64 15.88 25.95
CA ASP A 187 3.71 16.70 27.15
C ASP A 187 4.95 16.40 28.02
N GLY A 188 5.77 15.43 27.64
CA GLY A 188 6.93 14.98 28.41
C GLY A 188 6.57 14.10 29.61
N LEU A 189 5.28 13.79 29.81
CA LEU A 189 4.84 12.95 30.91
C LEU A 189 4.98 11.46 30.56
N PRO A 190 5.29 10.59 31.55
CA PRO A 190 5.36 9.16 31.30
C PRO A 190 3.98 8.61 30.92
N LEU A 191 3.94 7.83 29.85
CA LEU A 191 2.72 7.15 29.42
C LEU A 191 2.46 5.96 30.34
N GLN A 192 1.19 5.77 30.73
CA GLN A 192 0.80 4.61 31.54
C GLN A 192 1.13 3.28 30.87
N ARG A 193 1.16 3.23 29.53
CA ARG A 193 1.63 2.09 28.75
C ARG A 193 2.50 2.60 27.60
N PRO A 194 3.70 2.04 27.41
CA PRO A 194 4.54 2.39 26.27
C PRO A 194 3.81 2.12 24.95
N LEU A 195 3.88 3.08 24.03
CA LEU A 195 3.33 2.91 22.69
C LEU A 195 4.38 2.24 21.81
N GLN A 196 4.00 1.16 21.14
CA GLN A 196 4.88 0.42 20.24
C GLN A 196 4.75 0.94 18.81
N GLY A 197 5.83 1.47 18.26
CA GLY A 197 5.96 1.83 16.85
C GLY A 197 6.60 0.73 16.01
N VAL A 198 7.27 1.14 14.94
CA VAL A 198 7.97 0.25 14.01
C VAL A 198 9.34 -0.13 14.60
N LEU A 199 9.55 -1.42 14.77
CA LEU A 199 10.74 -1.96 15.45
C LEU A 199 11.94 -2.21 14.52
N SER A 200 11.70 -2.40 13.23
CA SER A 200 12.74 -2.75 12.27
C SER A 200 12.58 -1.99 10.95
N ARG A 201 13.70 -1.81 10.24
CA ARG A 201 13.74 -1.13 8.94
C ARG A 201 12.95 -1.93 7.90
N SER A 202 11.96 -1.29 7.28
CA SER A 202 11.11 -1.91 6.26
C SER A 202 11.81 -2.00 4.90
N ASP A 203 11.42 -3.00 4.09
CA ASP A 203 11.82 -3.13 2.70
C ASP A 203 11.28 -1.99 1.83
N VAL A 204 10.00 -1.65 2.04
CA VAL A 204 9.28 -0.55 1.37
C VAL A 204 8.96 0.52 2.41
N GLY A 205 9.20 1.77 2.06
CA GLY A 205 9.04 2.91 2.96
C GLY A 205 7.61 3.43 3.00
N TYR A 206 7.38 4.37 3.89
CA TYR A 206 6.12 5.10 3.99
C TYR A 206 6.40 6.59 4.20
N LEU A 207 5.68 7.44 3.48
CA LEU A 207 5.67 8.88 3.66
C LEU A 207 4.22 9.34 3.81
N ARG A 208 3.99 10.31 4.69
CA ARG A 208 2.67 10.86 4.93
C ARG A 208 2.73 12.37 4.96
N TRP A 209 1.76 12.98 4.30
CA TRP A 209 1.49 14.39 4.43
C TRP A 209 -0.02 14.64 4.27
N SER A 210 -0.54 15.56 5.08
CA SER A 210 -1.94 16.00 5.01
C SER A 210 -2.00 17.50 5.29
N ARG A 211 -2.69 18.23 4.40
CA ARG A 211 -2.94 19.66 4.56
C ARG A 211 -3.75 19.96 5.81
N GLU A 212 -4.82 19.19 6.04
CA GLU A 212 -5.69 19.33 7.21
C GLU A 212 -4.91 19.17 8.52
N GLU A 213 -3.98 18.22 8.57
CA GLU A 213 -3.13 17.98 9.74
C GLU A 213 -2.09 19.10 9.94
N MET A 214 -1.55 19.65 8.85
CA MET A 214 -0.66 20.81 8.88
C MET A 214 -1.35 22.05 9.43
N GLU A 215 -2.54 22.38 8.91
CA GLU A 215 -3.29 23.57 9.32
C GLU A 215 -3.74 23.49 10.79
N ARG A 216 -4.01 22.27 11.29
CA ARG A 216 -4.33 22.01 12.70
C ARG A 216 -3.10 21.95 13.62
N GLY A 217 -1.88 22.14 13.11
CA GLY A 217 -0.66 22.03 13.89
C GLY A 217 -0.33 20.61 14.38
N ALA A 218 -0.94 19.59 13.77
CA ALA A 218 -0.81 18.18 14.17
C ALA A 218 0.39 17.45 13.51
N LEU A 219 1.15 18.12 12.64
CA LEU A 219 2.34 17.56 11.97
C LEU A 219 3.38 16.90 12.90
N PRO A 220 3.70 17.46 14.10
CA PRO A 220 4.61 16.78 15.03
C PRO A 220 4.03 15.47 15.60
N GLN A 221 2.71 15.34 15.60
CA GLN A 221 1.99 14.27 16.29
C GLN A 221 1.98 12.95 15.51
N LEU A 222 2.17 13.02 14.19
CA LEU A 222 2.11 11.87 13.27
C LEU A 222 3.42 11.60 12.49
N GLN A 223 4.55 12.04 13.02
CA GLN A 223 5.82 11.85 12.34
C GLN A 223 6.13 10.37 12.09
N VAL A 224 6.26 10.03 10.81
CA VAL A 224 6.78 8.75 10.36
C VAL A 224 8.25 8.64 10.76
N GLY A 225 8.61 7.56 11.43
CA GLY A 225 9.95 7.28 11.92
C GLY A 225 10.92 6.89 10.80
N SER A 226 12.23 6.94 11.09
CA SER A 226 13.27 6.62 10.11
C SER A 226 13.23 5.16 9.63
N MET A 227 12.65 4.23 10.39
CA MET A 227 12.47 2.82 9.97
C MET A 227 11.55 2.68 8.75
N LEU A 228 10.70 3.68 8.50
CA LEU A 228 9.83 3.77 7.32
C LEU A 228 10.27 4.87 6.34
N LYS A 229 10.86 5.98 6.80
CA LYS A 229 11.37 7.04 5.90
C LYS A 229 12.63 6.61 5.14
N THR A 230 13.43 5.71 5.70
CA THR A 230 14.68 5.23 5.07
C THR A 230 14.60 3.72 4.87
N PRO A 231 13.75 3.24 3.93
CA PRO A 231 13.58 1.82 3.66
C PRO A 231 14.84 1.16 3.08
N ARG A 232 14.85 -0.17 2.96
CA ARG A 232 15.98 -0.90 2.35
C ARG A 232 16.05 -0.71 0.84
N PHE A 233 14.90 -0.58 0.18
CA PHE A 233 14.81 -0.24 -1.24
C PHE A 233 14.26 1.18 -1.38
N PRO A 234 14.72 1.99 -2.36
CA PRO A 234 14.26 3.36 -2.56
C PRO A 234 12.86 3.41 -3.19
N VAL A 235 11.88 2.84 -2.49
CA VAL A 235 10.46 2.75 -2.85
C VAL A 235 9.64 3.09 -1.62
N TRP A 236 8.66 3.99 -1.77
CA TRP A 236 7.80 4.46 -0.70
C TRP A 236 6.34 4.41 -1.13
N VAL A 237 5.48 3.95 -0.22
CA VAL A 237 4.05 4.26 -0.30
C VAL A 237 3.85 5.66 0.28
N CYS A 238 3.19 6.53 -0.47
CA CYS A 238 2.86 7.88 -0.06
C CYS A 238 1.38 7.95 0.29
N SER A 239 1.06 8.53 1.45
CA SER A 239 -0.29 8.93 1.83
C SER A 239 -0.38 10.44 1.81
N ILE A 240 -0.96 10.98 0.74
CA ILE A 240 -1.04 12.41 0.47
C ILE A 240 -2.52 12.81 0.50
N ASN A 241 -2.94 13.61 1.48
CA ASN A 241 -4.35 14.01 1.66
C ASN A 241 -5.32 12.82 1.59
N SER A 242 -4.99 11.72 2.28
CA SER A 242 -5.74 10.45 2.30
C SER A 242 -5.76 9.65 0.98
N SER A 243 -5.08 10.11 -0.07
CA SER A 243 -4.84 9.33 -1.28
C SER A 243 -3.53 8.56 -1.18
N CYS A 244 -3.55 7.28 -1.53
CA CYS A 244 -2.36 6.46 -1.61
C CYS A 244 -1.73 6.53 -3.01
N SER A 245 -0.41 6.59 -3.05
CA SER A 245 0.41 6.60 -4.26
C SER A 245 1.78 5.95 -3.98
N VAL A 246 2.61 5.81 -5.01
CA VAL A 246 3.95 5.24 -4.89
C VAL A 246 4.98 6.24 -5.41
N LEU A 247 6.05 6.41 -4.64
CA LEU A 247 7.22 7.18 -5.00
C LEU A 247 8.43 6.25 -5.02
N PHE A 248 9.31 6.32 -6.02
CA PHE A 248 10.50 5.47 -6.05
C PHE A 248 11.67 6.12 -6.79
N SER A 249 12.87 5.57 -6.64
CA SER A 249 14.05 5.93 -7.43
C SER A 249 14.70 4.68 -8.01
N ALA A 250 15.13 4.75 -9.26
CA ALA A 250 15.96 3.71 -9.87
C ALA A 250 17.42 3.72 -9.34
N THR A 251 17.80 4.74 -8.55
CA THR A 251 19.16 4.88 -8.02
C THR A 251 19.34 3.96 -6.81
N ARG A 252 20.01 2.81 -7.01
CA ARG A 252 20.23 1.79 -5.97
C ARG A 252 20.94 2.32 -4.72
N SER A 253 21.89 3.24 -4.90
CA SER A 253 22.69 3.80 -3.82
C SER A 253 22.01 4.96 -3.07
N LEU A 254 20.80 5.38 -3.47
CA LEU A 254 20.15 6.57 -2.94
C LEU A 254 20.08 6.60 -1.42
N LEU A 255 19.88 5.46 -0.76
CA LEU A 255 19.71 5.39 0.71
C LEU A 255 20.94 4.84 1.45
N SER A 256 22.04 4.63 0.73
CA SER A 256 23.28 4.08 1.27
C SER A 256 24.51 4.97 1.03
N ASP A 257 24.43 5.92 0.08
CA ASP A 257 25.50 6.85 -0.25
C ASP A 257 25.00 8.30 -0.13
N TRP A 258 25.58 9.05 0.80
CA TRP A 258 25.24 10.46 1.04
C TRP A 258 25.44 11.32 -0.22
N ARG A 259 26.34 10.95 -1.14
CA ARG A 259 26.55 11.66 -2.41
C ARG A 259 25.37 11.48 -3.35
N ALA A 260 24.80 10.27 -3.39
CA ALA A 260 23.62 9.99 -4.20
C ALA A 260 22.38 10.75 -3.70
N GLU A 261 22.34 11.14 -2.42
CA GLU A 261 21.27 11.98 -1.86
C GLU A 261 21.37 13.47 -2.25
N HIS A 262 22.45 13.92 -2.91
CA HIS A 262 22.59 15.33 -3.32
C HIS A 262 21.79 15.67 -4.59
N LEU A 263 21.73 14.75 -5.55
CA LEU A 263 21.01 14.93 -6.81
C LEU A 263 20.58 13.56 -7.33
N PHE A 264 19.26 13.35 -7.41
CA PHE A 264 18.68 12.08 -7.86
C PHE A 264 17.31 12.31 -8.48
N GLN A 265 16.86 11.33 -9.26
CA GLN A 265 15.53 11.32 -9.86
C GLN A 265 14.56 10.50 -9.01
N LEU A 266 13.33 11.03 -8.89
CA LEU A 266 12.19 10.34 -8.32
C LEU A 266 11.12 10.14 -9.38
N TYR A 267 10.45 9.00 -9.29
CA TYR A 267 9.31 8.60 -10.10
C TYR A 267 8.09 8.54 -9.21
N TYR A 268 6.98 9.12 -9.66
CA TYR A 268 5.73 9.16 -8.92
C TYR A 268 4.65 8.42 -9.71
N TYR A 269 3.88 7.58 -9.02
CA TYR A 269 2.82 6.79 -9.59
C TYR A 269 1.57 6.87 -8.73
N CYS A 270 0.44 7.29 -9.30
CA CYS A 270 -0.81 7.41 -8.56
C CYS A 270 -1.89 6.43 -9.04
N GLY A 271 -1.73 5.76 -10.18
CA GLY A 271 -2.71 4.81 -10.71
C GLY A 271 -3.76 5.40 -11.64
N GLN A 272 -3.83 6.73 -11.78
CA GLN A 272 -4.76 7.39 -12.69
C GLN A 272 -4.13 7.57 -14.08
N SER A 273 -4.84 7.11 -15.11
CA SER A 273 -4.36 7.07 -16.50
C SER A 273 -3.96 8.43 -17.09
N SER A 274 -4.51 9.53 -16.58
CA SER A 274 -4.23 10.90 -17.05
C SER A 274 -3.06 11.60 -16.36
N GLN A 275 -2.49 11.01 -15.30
CA GLN A 275 -1.52 11.69 -14.43
C GLN A 275 -0.20 10.94 -14.27
N ASP A 276 -0.08 9.75 -14.87
CA ASP A 276 1.18 9.01 -14.93
C ASP A 276 2.11 9.70 -15.95
N THR A 277 2.94 10.61 -15.46
CA THR A 277 3.73 11.50 -16.32
C THR A 277 5.21 11.10 -16.34
N HIS A 278 5.69 10.77 -17.54
CA HIS A 278 6.86 11.45 -18.07
C HIS A 278 6.38 12.45 -19.14
N SER A 279 6.59 13.75 -18.85
CA SER A 279 6.69 14.86 -19.80
C SER A 279 5.73 14.89 -21.00
N HIS A 280 4.67 15.72 -20.94
CA HIS A 280 4.20 16.43 -22.13
C HIS A 280 3.75 17.86 -21.79
N HIS A 281 4.20 18.76 -22.67
CA HIS A 281 4.08 20.21 -22.74
C HIS A 281 2.65 20.75 -22.49
N CYS A 282 2.52 21.82 -21.71
CA CYS A 282 1.39 22.75 -21.88
C CYS A 282 1.72 24.14 -21.33
N GLU A 283 1.29 25.17 -22.08
CA GLU A 283 1.60 26.58 -21.91
C GLU A 283 1.02 27.21 -20.64
N ALA A 284 1.74 28.21 -20.14
CA ALA A 284 1.38 28.99 -18.97
C ALA A 284 0.22 29.97 -19.26
N SER A 285 -0.87 29.88 -18.50
CA SER A 285 -1.81 30.98 -18.33
C SER A 285 -1.62 31.64 -16.95
N SER A 286 -0.97 32.80 -17.02
CA SER A 286 -0.98 33.97 -16.14
C SER A 286 -1.80 33.98 -14.83
N ARG A 287 -1.10 34.39 -13.75
CA ARG A 287 -1.49 35.26 -12.62
C ARG A 287 -2.95 35.15 -12.12
N ASP A 288 -3.14 34.54 -10.94
CA ASP A 288 -3.95 35.17 -9.89
C ASP A 288 -3.68 34.60 -8.49
N GLY A 289 -3.76 35.48 -7.48
CA GLY A 289 -3.33 35.25 -6.11
C GLY A 289 -4.19 34.32 -5.26
N GLY A 290 -3.70 34.09 -4.04
CA GLY A 290 -4.55 33.88 -2.87
C GLY A 290 -5.05 32.47 -2.54
N ASP A 291 -4.29 31.41 -2.84
CA ASP A 291 -4.60 30.08 -2.28
C ASP A 291 -3.33 29.43 -1.70
N PRO A 292 -3.28 29.04 -0.42
CA PRO A 292 -2.18 28.26 0.14
C PRO A 292 -2.03 26.88 -0.52
N GLU A 293 -3.02 26.35 -1.26
CA GLU A 293 -2.83 25.22 -2.19
C GLU A 293 -1.85 25.57 -3.30
N LYS A 294 -1.93 26.77 -3.87
CA LYS A 294 -1.03 27.23 -4.94
C LYS A 294 0.40 27.47 -4.48
N ARG A 295 0.68 27.58 -3.17
CA ARG A 295 2.01 27.99 -2.68
C ARG A 295 3.05 26.86 -2.71
N PHE A 296 2.65 25.61 -2.42
CA PHE A 296 3.52 24.43 -2.53
C PHE A 296 2.70 23.15 -2.85
N PRO A 297 3.07 22.37 -3.89
CA PRO A 297 2.40 21.12 -4.25
C PRO A 297 2.42 20.07 -3.13
N SER A 298 1.33 19.34 -2.89
CA SER A 298 1.24 18.35 -1.80
C SER A 298 2.28 17.23 -1.90
N LEU A 299 2.63 16.81 -3.13
CA LEU A 299 3.70 15.83 -3.34
C LEU A 299 5.08 16.38 -2.96
N GLU A 300 5.36 17.65 -3.27
CA GLU A 300 6.61 18.31 -2.88
C GLU A 300 6.72 18.40 -1.35
N MET A 301 5.62 18.74 -0.68
CA MET A 301 5.59 18.75 0.78
C MET A 301 5.80 17.34 1.37
N THR A 302 5.26 16.31 0.73
CA THR A 302 5.48 14.90 1.11
C THR A 302 6.97 14.53 1.00
N ILE A 303 7.64 14.89 -0.11
CA ILE A 303 9.07 14.64 -0.33
C ILE A 303 9.91 15.35 0.73
N ARG A 304 9.57 16.60 1.06
CA ARG A 304 10.25 17.40 2.10
C ARG A 304 10.12 16.83 3.51
N THR A 305 9.13 15.98 3.78
CA THR A 305 9.09 15.25 5.06
C THR A 305 10.28 14.31 5.26
N LYS A 306 10.96 13.91 4.17
CA LYS A 306 12.17 13.09 4.18
C LYS A 306 13.42 13.89 3.86
N TRP A 307 13.41 14.65 2.77
CA TRP A 307 14.53 15.47 2.33
C TRP A 307 14.22 16.94 2.59
N ASP A 308 14.46 17.36 3.83
CA ASP A 308 14.20 18.73 4.25
C ASP A 308 15.04 19.72 3.42
N GLY A 309 14.41 20.81 2.98
CA GLY A 309 15.04 21.81 2.11
C GLY A 309 15.30 21.38 0.66
N ALA A 310 14.84 20.20 0.22
CA ALA A 310 15.02 19.78 -1.18
C ALA A 310 14.36 20.75 -2.18
N VAL A 311 15.10 21.02 -3.26
CA VAL A 311 14.63 21.77 -4.44
C VAL A 311 14.13 20.77 -5.47
N ILE A 312 12.87 20.90 -5.89
CA ILE A 312 12.22 19.95 -6.80
C ILE A 312 12.07 20.58 -8.17
N ALA A 313 12.62 19.92 -9.18
CA ALA A 313 12.40 20.23 -10.58
C ALA A 313 11.43 19.20 -11.19
N TRP A 314 10.32 19.69 -11.74
CA TRP A 314 9.28 18.84 -12.32
C TRP A 314 9.55 18.44 -13.78
N ASN A 315 10.68 18.82 -14.36
CA ASN A 315 11.10 18.42 -15.72
C ASN A 315 10.00 18.54 -16.80
N GLY A 316 9.17 19.59 -16.71
CA GLY A 316 8.08 19.84 -17.65
C GLY A 316 6.73 19.19 -17.32
N THR A 317 6.58 18.51 -16.18
CA THR A 317 5.29 17.99 -15.70
C THR A 317 4.58 18.98 -14.78
N SER A 318 3.24 19.01 -14.79
CA SER A 318 2.47 19.84 -13.86
C SER A 318 2.67 19.37 -12.40
N PRO A 319 2.93 20.28 -11.45
CA PRO A 319 3.05 19.90 -10.04
C PRO A 319 1.78 19.24 -9.50
N PHE A 320 1.94 18.21 -8.66
CA PHE A 320 0.82 17.52 -8.01
C PHE A 320 0.38 18.28 -6.75
N TYR A 321 -0.71 19.03 -6.87
CA TYR A 321 -1.33 19.82 -5.80
C TYR A 321 -2.22 18.99 -4.89
#